data_AF-A0A023F1W5-F1
#
_entry.id   AF-A0A023F1W5-F1
#
_cell.length_a   1.000
_cell.length_b   1.000
_cell.length_c   1.000
_cell.angle_alpha   90.00
_cell.angle_beta   90.00
_cell.angle_gamma   90.00
#
_symmetry.space_group_name_H-M   'P 1'
#
loop_
_entity.id
_entity.type
_entity.pdbx_description
1 polymer ?
#
loop_
_entity_poly.entity_id
_entity_poly.type
_entity_poly.pdbx_seq_one_letter_code
_entity_poly.pdbx_strand_id
1 'polypeptide(L)' 'MTGVPQGSVLSCWLFLIAINGIADNLGTNIKSLLFVDDLAILVSGKPEDDIRTPAQNAIDLLSRRAEMMGC' A
#
# COMPACT_ATOMS: atom_id res chain seq x y z
N MET A 1 -14.91 16.97 10.70
CA MET A 1 -13.70 16.69 9.89
C MET A 1 -12.50 17.00 10.74
N THR A 2 -11.94 15.98 11.40
CA THR A 2 -10.72 16.11 12.20
C THR A 2 -9.63 15.37 11.45
N GLY A 3 -9.02 16.07 10.48
CA GLY A 3 -7.73 15.65 9.92
C GLY A 3 -6.61 15.98 10.90
N VAL A 4 -5.51 15.25 10.81
CA VAL A 4 -4.34 15.50 11.66
C VAL A 4 -3.69 16.83 11.23
N PRO A 5 -3.28 17.71 12.17
CA PRO A 5 -2.63 18.98 11.82
C PRO A 5 -1.35 18.75 10.99
N GLN A 6 -1.31 19.32 9.79
CA GLN A 6 -0.09 19.42 8.99
C GLN A 6 0.94 20.29 9.73
N GLY A 7 2.19 19.82 9.81
CA GLY A 7 3.29 20.54 10.49
C GLY A 7 3.69 19.97 11.86
N SER A 8 2.99 18.96 12.37
CA SER A 8 3.42 18.21 13.57
C SER A 8 4.25 16.99 13.16
N VAL A 9 5.48 16.84 13.68
CA VAL A 9 6.30 15.63 13.45
C VAL A 9 5.56 14.34 13.87
N LEU A 10 4.67 14.48 14.85
CA LEU A 10 3.84 13.39 15.35
C LEU A 10 2.79 12.92 14.33
N SER A 11 2.34 13.80 13.43
CA SER A 11 1.33 13.45 12.41
C SER A 11 1.90 12.52 11.35
N CYS A 12 3.10 12.83 10.85
CA CYS A 12 3.84 11.96 9.94
C CYS A 12 4.11 10.59 10.57
N TRP A 13 4.46 10.55 11.85
CA TRP A 13 4.70 9.30 12.57
C TRP A 13 3.44 8.45 12.74
N LEU A 14 2.33 9.04 13.17
CA LEU A 14 1.05 8.35 13.33
C LEU A 14 0.51 7.84 12.00
N PHE A 15 0.65 8.64 10.93
CA PHE A 15 0.29 8.24 9.57
C PHE A 15 1.12 7.04 9.12
N LEU A 16 2.45 7.10 9.26
CA LEU A 16 3.34 5.99 8.93
C LEU A 16 2.99 4.71 9.71
N ILE A 17 2.68 4.79 11.00
CA ILE A 17 2.23 3.63 11.79
C ILE A 17 0.93 3.04 11.23
N ALA A 18 -0.04 3.89 10.88
CA ALA A 18 -1.34 3.45 10.38
C ALA A 18 -1.22 2.69 9.05
N ILE A 19 -0.34 3.12 8.16
CA ILE A 19 -0.18 2.54 6.82
C ILE A 19 0.91 1.47 6.73
N ASN A 20 1.75 1.29 7.76
CA ASN A 20 2.95 0.44 7.67
C ASN A 20 2.64 -0.99 7.20
N GLY A 21 1.46 -1.52 7.58
CA GLY A 21 1.01 -2.86 7.18
C GLY A 21 0.08 -2.90 5.96
N ILE A 22 -0.19 -1.76 5.30
CA ILE A 22 -1.17 -1.71 4.20
C ILE A 22 -0.77 -2.62 3.04
N ALA A 23 0.53 -2.80 2.82
CA ALA A 23 1.12 -3.60 1.76
C ALA A 23 1.59 -5.00 2.22
N ASP A 24 1.20 -5.45 3.41
CA ASP A 24 1.58 -6.77 3.91
C ASP A 24 0.82 -7.89 3.19
N ASN A 25 1.50 -8.98 2.86
CA ASN A 25 0.92 -10.18 2.26
C ASN A 25 0.23 -9.94 0.90
N LEU A 26 0.77 -9.07 0.04
CA LEU A 26 0.23 -8.83 -1.32
C LEU A 26 0.37 -10.03 -2.27
N GLY A 27 1.26 -10.98 -1.98
CA GLY A 27 1.49 -12.19 -2.77
C GLY A 27 2.96 -12.60 -2.80
N THR A 28 3.26 -13.80 -3.32
CA THR A 28 4.63 -14.37 -3.33
C THR A 28 5.57 -13.73 -4.35
N ASN A 29 5.03 -13.13 -5.41
CA ASN A 29 5.79 -12.50 -6.50
C ASN A 29 5.62 -10.97 -6.56
N ILE A 30 5.18 -10.37 -5.44
CA ILE A 30 4.91 -8.94 -5.35
C ILE A 30 5.78 -8.35 -4.25
N LYS A 31 6.57 -7.34 -4.61
CA LYS A 31 7.29 -6.49 -3.66
C LYS A 31 6.57 -5.16 -3.54
N SER A 32 6.67 -4.54 -2.37
CA SER A 32 6.12 -3.21 -2.12
C SER A 32 7.20 -2.28 -1.59
N LEU A 33 7.06 -1.00 -1.93
CA LEU A 33 7.89 0.11 -1.48
C LEU A 33 6.93 1.18 -0.98
N LEU A 34 6.93 1.43 0.33
CA LEU A 34 6.08 2.41 0.96
C LEU A 34 6.94 3.58 1.44
N PHE A 35 6.59 4.79 1.01
CA PHE A 35 7.28 6.02 1.40
C PHE A 35 6.25 7.11 1.69
N VAL A 36 5.95 7.33 2.97
CA VAL A 36 4.94 8.30 3.41
C VAL A 36 3.61 7.99 2.71
N ASP A 37 3.07 8.87 1.87
CA ASP A 37 1.81 8.71 1.16
C ASP A 37 1.94 7.93 -0.17
N ASP A 38 3.17 7.70 -0.64
CA ASP A 38 3.43 6.96 -1.88
C ASP A 38 3.62 5.46 -1.62
N LEU A 39 2.88 4.64 -2.37
CA LEU A 39 3.04 3.18 -2.41
C LEU A 39 3.31 2.72 -3.84
N ALA A 40 4.44 2.05 -4.04
CA ALA A 40 4.77 1.36 -5.27
C ALA A 40 4.74 -0.16 -5.07
N ILE A 41 4.15 -0.89 -6.01
CA ILE A 41 4.19 -2.35 -6.08
C ILE A 41 4.97 -2.80 -7.31
N LEU A 42 5.84 -3.80 -7.14
CA LEU A 42 6.62 -4.41 -8.19
C LEU A 42 6.19 -5.87 -8.31
N VAL A 43 5.70 -6.24 -9.50
CA VAL A 43 5.33 -7.62 -9.81
C VAL A 43 6.35 -8.20 -10.76
N SER A 44 6.90 -9.37 -10.41
CA SER A 44 7.88 -10.08 -11.23
C SER A 44 7.36 -11.46 -11.63
N GLY A 45 7.57 -11.83 -12.89
CA GLY A 45 7.25 -13.15 -13.43
C GLY A 45 8.16 -13.47 -14.60
N LYS A 46 8.11 -14.72 -15.07
CA LYS A 46 8.72 -15.15 -16.32
C LYS A 46 7.93 -14.58 -17.53
N PRO A 47 8.50 -14.55 -18.74
CA PRO A 47 7.81 -14.07 -19.93
C PRO A 47 6.47 -14.76 -20.21
N GLU A 48 6.35 -16.03 -19.82
CA GLU A 48 5.15 -16.85 -19.94
C GLU A 48 4.12 -16.65 -18.80
N ASP A 49 4.51 -15.97 -17.72
CA ASP A 49 3.61 -15.76 -16.57
C ASP A 49 2.63 -14.61 -16.86
N ASP A 50 1.37 -14.78 -16.45
CA ASP A 50 0.42 -13.67 -16.41
C ASP A 50 0.72 -12.76 -15.20
N ILE A 51 1.40 -11.63 -15.48
CA ILE A 51 1.76 -10.62 -14.49
C ILE A 51 0.57 -9.70 -14.16
N ARG A 52 -0.43 -9.60 -15.06
CA ARG A 52 -1.51 -8.63 -14.95
C ARG A 52 -2.50 -9.02 -13.87
N THR A 53 -2.91 -10.28 -13.84
CA THR A 53 -3.82 -10.79 -12.80
C THR A 53 -3.30 -10.58 -11.38
N PRO A 54 -2.06 -10.98 -11.02
CA PRO A 54 -1.52 -10.73 -9.68
C PRO A 54 -1.37 -9.24 -9.37
N ALA A 55 -1.00 -8.41 -10.35
CA ALA A 55 -0.97 -6.95 -10.18
C ALA A 55 -2.36 -6.38 -9.86
N GLN A 56 -3.39 -6.77 -10.60
CA GLN A 56 -4.76 -6.30 -10.35
C GLN A 56 -5.28 -6.75 -8.99
N ASN A 57 -5.06 -8.01 -8.62
CA ASN A 57 -5.46 -8.52 -7.30
C ASN A 57 -4.80 -7.74 -6.16
N ALA A 58 -3.53 -7.36 -6.32
CA ALA A 58 -2.83 -6.53 -5.33
C ALA A 58 -3.44 -5.12 -5.25
N ILE A 59 -3.77 -4.49 -6.38
CA ILE A 59 -4.43 -3.19 -6.43
C ILE A 59 -5.81 -3.25 -5.76
N ASP A 60 -6.60 -4.28 -6.04
CA ASP A 60 -7.93 -4.45 -5.48
C ASP A 60 -7.87 -4.65 -3.96
N LEU A 61 -6.88 -5.42 -3.48
CA LEU A 61 -6.64 -5.61 -2.05
C LEU A 61 -6.22 -4.31 -1.36
N LEU A 62 -5.31 -3.54 -1.97
CA LEU A 62 -4.86 -2.25 -1.45
C LEU A 62 -6.01 -1.24 -1.38
N SER A 63 -6.83 -1.17 -2.42
CA SER A 63 -8.01 -0.29 -2.48
C SER A 63 -8.97 -0.60 -1.33
N ARG A 64 -9.30 -1.88 -1.11
CA ARG A 64 -10.15 -2.30 0.02
C ARG A 64 -9.56 -1.98 1.38
N ARG A 65 -8.24 -2.09 1.53
CA ARG A 65 -7.56 -1.74 2.79
C ARG A 65 -7.56 -0.24 3.05
N ALA A 66 -7.36 0.57 2.01
CA ALA A 66 -7.46 2.02 2.11
C ALA A 66 -8.86 2.43 2.59
N GLU A 67 -9.92 1.87 2.00
CA GLU A 67 -11.31 2.08 2.43
C GLU A 67 -11.52 1.71 3.91
N MET A 68 -11.01 0.56 4.36
CA MET A 68 -11.11 0.12 5.77
C MET A 68 -10.37 1.04 6.75
N MET A 69 -9.26 1.64 6.31
CA MET A 69 -8.48 2.59 7.12
C MET A 69 -9.07 4.00 7.12
N GLY A 70 -10.13 4.24 6.34
CA GLY A 70 -10.74 5.57 6.19
C GLY A 70 -9.87 6.54 5.41
N CYS A 71 -9.03 6.02 4.51
CA CYS A 71 -8.18 6.77 3.58
C CYS A 71 -8.93 7.04 2.27
#